data_AF-A0A1H4NRH4-F1
#
_entry.id   AF-A0A1H4NRH4-F1
#
_cell.length_a   1.000
_cell.length_b   1.000
_cell.length_c   1.000
_cell.angle_alpha   90.00
_cell.angle_beta   90.00
_cell.angle_gamma   90.00
#
_symmetry.space_group_name_H-M   'P 1'
#
loop_
_entity.id
_entity.type
_entity.pdbx_description
1 polymer ?
#
loop_
_entity_poly.entity_id
_entity_poly.type
_entity_poly.pdbx_seq_one_letter_code
_entity_poly.pdbx_strand_id
1 'polypeptide(L)' 'MTARKHPFHWDTYNRLLDGLTRVMDSNDQRLRPEVREKLTEARGAIYQAWEVQAALERAKGQRT' A
#
# COMPACT_ATOMS: atom_id res chain seq x y z
N MET A 1 22.47 13.29 -6.27
CA MET A 1 21.57 12.12 -6.16
C MET A 1 20.19 12.57 -6.52
N THR A 2 19.73 12.27 -7.73
CA THR A 2 18.38 12.63 -8.19
C THR A 2 17.39 11.92 -7.30
N ALA A 3 16.66 12.67 -6.46
CA ALA A 3 15.57 12.12 -5.67
C ALA A 3 14.67 11.35 -6.64
N ARG A 4 14.60 10.03 -6.50
CA ARG A 4 13.59 9.21 -7.17
C ARG A 4 12.27 9.93 -6.89
N LYS A 5 11.65 10.52 -7.91
CA LYS A 5 10.28 11.04 -7.79
C LYS A 5 9.46 9.82 -7.38
N HIS A 6 9.21 9.70 -6.08
CA HIS A 6 8.37 8.64 -5.58
C HIS A 6 7.01 8.79 -6.26
N PRO A 7 6.43 7.69 -6.75
CA PRO A 7 5.25 7.73 -7.61
C PRO A 7 4.08 8.41 -6.91
N PHE A 8 3.11 8.85 -7.70
CA PHE A 8 1.87 9.48 -7.27
C PHE A 8 1.35 8.96 -5.91
N HIS A 9 1.19 9.88 -4.95
CA HIS A 9 0.67 9.65 -3.59
C HIS A 9 1.38 8.58 -2.73
N TRP A 10 2.67 8.34 -2.95
CA TRP A 10 3.51 7.49 -2.10
C TRP A 10 3.25 7.64 -0.59
N ASP A 11 3.21 8.87 -0.08
CA ASP A 11 2.98 9.14 1.34
C ASP A 11 1.61 8.65 1.82
N THR A 12 0.59 8.75 0.96
CA THR A 12 -0.76 8.26 1.26
C THR A 12 -0.79 6.75 1.31
N TYR A 13 -0.18 6.07 0.33
CA TYR A 13 -0.09 4.60 0.30
C TYR A 13 0.63 4.08 1.55
N ASN A 14 1.75 4.69 1.94
CA ASN A 14 2.46 4.29 3.15
C ASN A 14 1.65 4.51 4.42
N ARG A 15 0.98 5.66 4.58
CA ARG A 15 0.14 5.90 5.78
C ARG A 15 -0.99 4.88 5.90
N LEU A 16 -1.59 4.47 4.79
CA LEU A 16 -2.62 3.42 4.79
C LEU A 16 -2.04 2.06 5.19
N LEU A 17 -0.90 1.67 4.60
CA LEU A 17 -0.23 0.42 4.92
C LEU A 17 0.25 0.37 6.39
N ASP A 18 0.77 1.48 6.90
CA ASP A 18 1.19 1.61 8.30
C ASP A 18 0.00 1.48 9.25
N GLY A 19 -1.12 2.13 8.93
CA GLY A 19 -2.36 2.03 9.71
C GLY A 19 -2.87 0.59 9.80
N LEU A 20 -2.95 -0.11 8.65
CA LEU A 20 -3.34 -1.52 8.61
C LEU A 20 -2.38 -2.40 9.42
N THR A 21 -1.08 -2.19 9.25
CA THR A 21 -0.04 -2.96 9.95
C THR A 21 -0.15 -2.78 11.46
N ARG A 22 -0.38 -1.56 11.94
CA ARG A 22 -0.58 -1.31 13.39
C ARG A 22 -1.80 -2.03 13.96
N VAL A 23 -2.90 -2.10 13.21
CA VAL A 23 -4.09 -2.82 13.66
C VAL A 23 -3.83 -4.32 13.66
N MET A 24 -3.20 -4.85 12.61
CA MET A 24 -2.81 -6.26 12.55
C MET A 24 -1.83 -6.60 13.67
N ASP A 25 -0.77 -5.83 13.88
CA ASP A 25 0.24 -6.14 14.91
C ASP A 25 -0.22 -5.80 16.32
N SER A 26 -1.44 -5.26 16.48
CA SER A 26 -2.01 -5.04 17.80
C SER A 26 -2.26 -6.38 18.50
N ASN A 27 -1.89 -6.44 19.79
CA ASN A 27 -2.25 -7.54 20.69
C ASN A 27 -3.69 -7.43 21.22
N ASP A 28 -4.59 -6.76 20.49
CA ASP A 28 -5.98 -6.60 20.91
C ASP A 28 -6.71 -7.95 20.77
N GLN A 29 -7.03 -8.56 21.91
CA GLN A 29 -7.72 -9.85 21.96
C GLN A 29 -9.13 -9.82 21.37
N ARG A 30 -9.70 -8.63 21.15
CA ARG A 30 -11.00 -8.46 20.48
C ARG A 30 -10.88 -8.53 18.96
N LEU A 31 -9.68 -8.45 18.40
CA LEU A 31 -9.46 -8.55 16.96
C LEU A 31 -9.61 -10.01 16.52
N ARG A 32 -10.77 -10.30 15.96
CA ARG A 32 -11.09 -11.63 15.44
C ARG A 32 -10.16 -12.06 14.29
N PRO A 33 -9.81 -13.35 14.18
CA PRO A 33 -8.99 -13.86 13.08
C PRO A 33 -9.52 -13.52 11.68
N GLU A 34 -10.85 -13.56 11.48
CA GLU A 34 -11.48 -13.27 10.19
C GLU A 34 -11.31 -11.80 9.78
N VAL A 35 -11.29 -10.89 10.76
CA VAL A 35 -11.01 -9.47 10.51
C VAL A 35 -9.53 -9.29 10.13
N ARG A 36 -8.61 -10.00 10.79
CA ARG A 36 -7.17 -9.98 10.46
C ARG A 36 -6.90 -10.49 9.04
N GLU A 37 -7.63 -11.51 8.59
CA GLU A 37 -7.59 -11.99 7.20
C GLU A 37 -8.02 -10.88 6.23
N LYS A 38 -9.16 -10.20 6.49
CA LYS A 38 -9.60 -9.07 5.67
C LYS A 38 -8.64 -7.89 5.64
N LEU A 39 -7.98 -7.58 6.76
CA LEU A 39 -6.93 -6.56 6.79
C LEU A 39 -5.70 -6.97 5.96
N THR A 40 -5.36 -8.27 5.96
CA THR A 40 -4.28 -8.83 5.14
C THR A 40 -4.61 -8.76 3.65
N GLU A 41 -5.84 -9.11 3.26
CA GLU A 41 -6.34 -8.96 1.88
C GLU A 41 -6.27 -7.48 1.44
N ALA A 42 -6.75 -6.56 2.28
CA ALA A 42 -6.74 -5.13 2.01
C ALA A 42 -5.32 -4.59 1.81
N ARG A 43 -4.36 -5.02 2.65
CA ARG A 43 -2.94 -4.69 2.47
C ARG A 43 -2.43 -5.15 1.10
N GLY A 44 -2.76 -6.38 0.69
CA GLY A 44 -2.39 -6.91 -0.64
C GLY A 44 -2.97 -6.07 -1.78
N ALA A 45 -4.25 -5.71 -1.71
CA ALA A 45 -4.91 -4.88 -2.72
C ALA A 45 -4.28 -3.48 -2.86
N ILE A 46 -3.89 -2.86 -1.74
CA ILE A 46 -3.21 -1.56 -1.74
C ILE A 46 -1.85 -1.66 -2.46
N TYR A 47 -1.06 -2.69 -2.18
CA TYR A 47 0.21 -2.93 -2.88
C TYR A 47 -0.01 -3.14 -4.39
N GLN A 48 -1.01 -3.93 -4.78
CA GLN A 48 -1.33 -4.14 -6.19
C GLN A 48 -1.74 -2.84 -6.90
N ALA A 49 -2.58 -2.02 -6.27
CA ALA A 49 -2.96 -0.72 -6.81
C ALA A 49 -1.74 0.19 -7.02
N TRP A 50 -0.79 0.18 -6.07
CA TRP A 50 0.45 0.93 -6.20
C TRP A 50 1.32 0.43 -7.36
N GLU A 51 1.49 -0.88 -7.52
CA GLU A 51 2.23 -1.47 -8.65
C GLU A 51 1.59 -1.13 -10.01
N VAL A 52 0.26 -1.19 -10.11
CA VAL A 52 -0.47 -0.79 -11.33
C VAL A 52 -0.21 0.68 -11.66
N GLN A 53 -0.32 1.58 -10.68
CA GLN A 53 -0.03 3.01 -10.88
C GLN A 53 1.41 3.22 -11.34
N ALA A 54 2.38 2.56 -10.71
CA ALA A 54 3.79 2.66 -11.07
C ALA A 54 4.06 2.14 -12.50
N ALA A 55 3.41 1.06 -12.92
CA ALA A 55 3.50 0.54 -14.28
C ALA A 55 2.94 1.53 -15.32
N LEU A 56 1.78 2.15 -15.03
CA LEU A 56 1.16 3.16 -15.89
C LEU A 56 2.04 4.41 -16.05
N GLU A 57 2.67 4.87 -14.96
CA GLU A 57 3.59 6.01 -15.01
C GLU A 57 4.83 5.72 -15.86
N ARG A 58 5.43 4.52 -15.72
CA ARG A 58 6.56 4.08 -16.56
C ARG A 58 6.17 4.04 -18.04
N ALA A 59 4.99 3.47 -18.36
CA ALA A 59 4.50 3.41 -19.73
C ALA A 59 4.22 4.79 -20.32
N LYS A 60 3.74 5.76 -19.51
CA LYS A 60 3.55 7.15 -19.94
C LYS A 60 4.88 7.87 -20.16
N GLY A 61 5.86 7.67 -19.29
CA GLY A 61 7.18 8.29 -19.40
C GLY A 61 8.04 7.76 -20.54
N GLN A 62 7.77 6.55 -21.05
CA GLN A 62 8.44 5.99 -22.24
C GLN A 62 7.86 6.50 -23.57
N ARG A 63 6.68 7.15 -23.55
CA ARG A 63 6.01 7.69 -24.75
C ARG A 63 6.34 9.16 -25.03
N THR A 64 7.08 9.81 -24.13
CA THR A 64 7.57 11.20 -24.23
C THR A 64 9.07 11.22 -24.38
#